data_AF-A0ABD0S103-F1
#
_entry.id   AF-A0ABD0S103-F1
#
_cell.length_a   1.000
_cell.length_b   1.000
_cell.length_c   1.000
_cell.angle_alpha   90.00
_cell.angle_beta   90.00
_cell.angle_gamma   90.00
#
_symmetry.space_group_name_H-M   'P 1'
#
loop_
_entity.id
_entity.type
_entity.pdbx_description
1 polymer ?
#
loop_
_entity_poly.entity_id
_entity_poly.type
_entity_poly.pdbx_seq_one_letter_code
_entity_poly.pdbx_strand_id
1 'polypeptide(L)'
;VCREFQRGNCARGETDCRFAHPSDSPMIDTSDNTVTVCMDYIKSRCSREKCKYFHPPAHLQAKIKAAQHQANQTAVAAQAAAAAMVS
;
A
#
# COMPACT_ATOMS: atom_id res chain seq x y z
N VAL A 1 4.10 -1.80 -8.55
CA VAL A 1 5.00 -0.69 -8.95
C VAL A 1 4.64 -0.19 -10.34
N CYS A 2 4.84 1.08 -10.66
CA CYS A 2 4.60 1.61 -12.02
C CYS A 2 5.60 1.01 -13.00
N ARG A 3 5.10 0.29 -14.01
CA ARG A 3 5.93 -0.36 -15.02
C ARG A 3 6.54 0.65 -15.99
N GLU A 4 5.82 1.71 -16.29
CA GLU A 4 6.30 2.79 -17.16
C GLU A 4 7.44 3.56 -16.48
N PHE A 5 7.37 3.79 -15.16
CA PHE A 5 8.42 4.48 -14.42
C PHE A 5 9.71 3.66 -14.39
N GLN A 6 9.61 2.35 -14.16
CA GLN A 6 10.76 1.44 -14.24
C GLN A 6 11.45 1.45 -15.62
N ARG A 7 10.71 1.81 -16.68
CA ARG A 7 11.25 1.94 -18.05
C ARG A 7 11.68 3.36 -18.41
N GLY A 8 11.47 4.35 -17.52
CA GLY A 8 11.73 5.76 -17.78
C GLY A 8 10.65 6.48 -18.61
N ASN A 9 9.50 5.85 -18.83
CA ASN A 9 8.45 6.34 -19.73
C ASN A 9 7.23 6.92 -18.99
N CYS A 10 7.21 6.91 -17.65
CA CYS A 10 6.12 7.51 -16.91
C CYS A 10 6.32 9.02 -16.77
N ALA A 11 5.53 9.80 -17.50
CA ALA A 11 5.50 11.26 -17.36
C ALA A 11 4.62 11.75 -16.20
N ARG A 12 3.84 10.84 -15.56
CA ARG A 12 3.05 11.19 -14.38
C ARG A 12 3.99 11.26 -13.18
N GLY A 13 4.00 12.39 -12.46
CA GLY A 13 4.75 12.53 -11.22
C GLY A 13 4.33 11.49 -10.18
N GLU A 14 5.16 11.23 -9.17
CA GLU A 14 4.85 10.27 -8.10
C GLU A 14 3.50 10.56 -7.43
N THR A 15 3.15 11.85 -7.30
CA THR A 15 1.90 12.37 -6.72
C THR A 15 0.65 12.11 -7.56
N ASP A 16 0.80 11.94 -8.87
CA ASP A 16 -0.30 11.85 -9.83
C ASP A 16 -0.41 10.45 -10.44
N CYS A 17 0.67 9.66 -10.37
CA CYS A 17 0.65 8.28 -10.83
C CYS A 17 -0.14 7.40 -9.86
N ARG A 18 -1.01 6.55 -10.42
CA ARG A 18 -1.82 5.59 -9.64
C ARG A 18 -1.00 4.45 -9.03
N PHE A 19 0.27 4.33 -9.37
CA PHE A 19 1.17 3.25 -8.98
C PHE A 19 2.42 3.83 -8.30
N ALA A 20 3.03 3.06 -7.39
CA ALA A 20 4.24 3.48 -6.69
C ALA A 20 5.44 3.66 -7.64
N HIS A 21 6.22 4.72 -7.42
CA HIS A 21 7.49 5.04 -8.09
C HIS A 21 8.66 4.90 -7.10
N PRO A 22 9.01 3.68 -6.66
CA PRO A 22 10.12 3.50 -5.72
C PRO A 22 11.45 3.93 -6.37
N SER A 23 12.14 4.90 -5.76
CA SER A 23 13.48 5.34 -6.18
C SER A 23 14.54 4.24 -5.96
N ASP A 24 14.33 3.38 -4.97
CA ASP A 24 15.22 2.28 -4.63
C ASP A 24 14.72 0.96 -5.24
N SER A 25 15.37 0.54 -6.31
CA SER A 25 15.18 -0.77 -6.97
C SER A 25 15.21 -1.99 -6.02
N PRO A 26 16.07 -2.08 -4.97
CA PRO A 26 16.11 -3.26 -4.09
C PRO A 26 14.85 -3.44 -3.22
N MET A 27 13.92 -2.49 -3.18
CA MET A 27 12.65 -2.64 -2.45
C MET A 27 11.56 -3.38 -3.25
N ILE A 28 11.80 -3.63 -4.54
CA ILE A 28 10.83 -4.22 -5.46
C ILE A 28 11.01 -5.73 -5.47
N ASP A 29 9.95 -6.46 -5.12
CA ASP A 29 9.89 -7.88 -5.38
C ASP A 29 9.67 -8.10 -6.88
N THR A 30 10.64 -8.70 -7.55
CA THR A 30 10.62 -8.94 -9.00
C THR A 30 9.67 -10.06 -9.40
N SER A 31 9.23 -10.92 -8.47
CA SER A 31 8.27 -11.97 -8.76
C SER A 31 6.88 -11.39 -9.06
N ASP A 32 6.39 -10.50 -8.21
CA ASP A 32 5.05 -9.91 -8.31
C ASP A 32 5.04 -8.43 -8.73
N ASN A 33 6.22 -7.82 -8.90
CA ASN A 33 6.40 -6.39 -9.18
C ASN A 33 5.71 -5.50 -8.12
N THR A 34 5.83 -5.90 -6.86
CA THR A 34 5.25 -5.23 -5.68
C THR A 34 6.34 -4.65 -4.80
N VAL A 35 5.95 -3.73 -3.91
CA VAL A 35 6.82 -3.17 -2.87
C VAL A 35 6.15 -3.36 -1.52
N THR A 36 6.96 -3.64 -0.50
CA THR A 36 6.44 -3.72 0.86
C THR A 36 6.29 -2.31 1.45
N VAL A 37 5.05 -1.94 1.78
CA VAL A 37 4.73 -0.64 2.39
C VAL A 37 5.02 -0.65 3.88
N CYS A 38 5.58 0.45 4.40
CA CYS A 38 5.75 0.63 5.84
C CYS A 38 4.40 0.86 6.52
N MET A 39 3.91 -0.12 7.27
CA MET A 39 2.63 0.00 7.97
C MET A 39 2.64 1.08 9.06
N ASP A 40 3.78 1.28 9.73
CA ASP A 40 3.90 2.34 10.73
C ASP A 40 3.87 3.72 10.10
N TYR A 41 4.37 3.88 8.88
CA TYR A 41 4.25 5.15 8.15
C TYR A 41 2.80 5.43 7.77
N ILE A 42 2.05 4.42 7.30
CA ILE A 42 0.60 4.55 7.04
C ILE A 42 -0.15 5.02 8.29
N LYS A 43 0.24 4.52 9.47
CA LYS A 43 -0.33 4.90 10.77
C LYS A 43 0.27 6.19 11.35
N SER A 44 1.13 6.89 10.60
CA SER A 44 1.81 8.12 11.04
C SER A 44 2.69 7.94 12.30
N ARG A 45 3.27 6.74 12.50
CA ARG A 45 4.15 6.38 13.62
C ARG A 45 5.60 6.13 13.22
N CYS A 46 5.90 6.06 11.92
CA CYS A 46 7.27 5.87 11.45
C CYS A 46 8.01 7.20 11.36
N SER A 47 9.14 7.32 12.06
CA SER A 47 10.03 8.49 12.04
C SER A 47 11.46 8.14 11.57
N ARG A 48 11.64 6.96 10.98
CA ARG A 48 12.97 6.48 10.54
C ARG A 48 13.38 7.20 9.25
N GLU A 49 14.53 7.88 9.27
CA GLU A 49 15.08 8.55 8.09
C GLU A 49 15.45 7.56 6.98
N LYS A 50 16.00 6.39 7.34
CA LYS A 50 16.28 5.28 6.43
C LYS A 50 15.38 4.09 6.73
N CYS A 51 14.10 4.22 6.41
CA CYS A 51 13.16 3.12 6.58
C CYS A 51 13.42 2.02 5.54
N LYS A 52 13.47 0.76 5.97
CA LYS A 52 13.64 -0.39 5.08
C LYS A 52 12.40 -0.73 4.23
N TYR A 53 11.30 -0.02 4.42
CA TYR A 53 10.01 -0.25 3.76
C TYR A 53 9.55 1.02 3.04
N PHE A 54 8.76 0.87 1.98
CA PHE A 54 8.33 1.99 1.15
C PHE A 54 7.36 2.92 1.88
N HIS A 55 7.57 4.23 1.75
CA HIS A 55 6.72 5.30 2.29
C HIS A 55 5.88 5.91 1.16
N PRO A 56 4.64 5.45 0.94
CA PRO A 56 3.85 5.90 -0.20
C PRO A 56 3.43 7.38 -0.07
N PRO A 57 3.27 8.10 -1.19
CA PRO A 57 2.67 9.44 -1.22
C PRO A 57 1.20 9.45 -0.76
N ALA A 58 0.68 10.63 -0.40
CA ALA A 58 -0.60 10.80 0.29
C ALA A 58 -1.80 10.15 -0.43
N HIS A 59 -1.89 10.24 -1.76
CA HIS A 59 -2.98 9.63 -2.53
C HIS A 59 -2.92 8.10 -2.48
N LEU A 60 -1.72 7.50 -2.47
CA LEU A 60 -1.56 6.05 -2.31
C LEU A 60 -1.82 5.62 -0.86
N GLN A 61 -1.42 6.42 0.13
CA GLN A 61 -1.77 6.18 1.53
C GLN A 61 -3.29 6.12 1.73
N ALA A 62 -4.03 7.08 1.16
CA ALA A 62 -5.49 7.12 1.25
C ALA A 62 -6.14 5.86 0.70
N LYS A 63 -5.65 5.36 -0.45
CA LYS A 63 -6.11 4.08 -1.03
C LYS A 63 -5.83 2.89 -0.13
N ILE A 64 -4.64 2.79 0.46
CA ILE A 64 -4.29 1.70 1.37
C ILE A 64 -5.17 1.72 2.61
N LYS A 65 -5.35 2.91 3.22
CA LYS A 65 -6.22 3.09 4.39
C LYS A 65 -7.67 2.70 4.07
N ALA A 66 -8.19 3.11 2.91
CA ALA A 66 -9.54 2.76 2.48
C ALA A 66 -9.70 1.24 2.29
N ALA A 67 -8.74 0.58 1.63
CA ALA A 67 -8.74 -0.87 1.43
C ALA A 67 -8.69 -1.63 2.76
N GLN A 68 -7.88 -1.19 3.72
CA GLN A 68 -7.82 -1.79 5.06
C GLN A 68 -9.14 -1.63 5.81
N HIS A 69 -9.75 -0.46 5.73
CA HIS A 69 -11.02 -0.20 6.40
C HIS A 69 -12.14 -1.08 5.82
N GLN A 70 -12.21 -1.24 4.50
CA GLN A 70 -13.13 -2.15 3.83
C GLN A 70 -12.88 -3.61 4.24
N ALA A 71 -11.63 -4.07 4.21
CA ALA A 71 -11.28 -5.44 4.61
C ALA A 71 -11.69 -5.74 6.06
N ASN A 72 -11.48 -4.78 6.97
CA ASN A 72 -11.89 -4.92 8.36
C ASN A 72 -13.41 -4.96 8.51
N GLN A 73 -14.16 -4.12 7.78
CA GLN A 73 -15.63 -4.16 7.78
C GLN A 73 -16.15 -5.52 7.27
N THR A 74 -15.59 -6.05 6.19
CA THR A 74 -15.98 -7.35 5.64
C THR A 74 -15.66 -8.49 6.63
N ALA A 75 -14.51 -8.44 7.31
CA ALA A 75 -14.15 -9.43 8.31
C ALA A 75 -15.10 -9.40 9.52
N VAL A 76 -15.45 -8.21 10.01
CA VAL A 76 -16.41 -8.03 11.12
C VAL A 76 -17.80 -8.51 10.72
N ALA A 77 -18.26 -8.18 9.50
CA ALA A 77 -19.55 -8.64 8.99
C ALA A 77 -19.60 -10.18 8.83
N ALA A 78 -18.52 -10.78 8.33
CA ALA A 78 -18.41 -12.24 8.20
C ALA A 78 -18.41 -12.93 9.56
N GLN A 79 -17.73 -12.38 10.56
CA GLN A 79 -17.72 -12.90 11.94
C GLN A 79 -19.10 -12.79 12.60
N ALA A 80 -19.80 -11.66 12.39
CA ALA A 80 -21.17 -11.47 12.90
C ALA A 80 -22.16 -12.45 12.26
N ALA A 81 -22.06 -12.66 10.94
CA ALA A 81 -22.88 -13.65 10.23
C ALA A 81 -22.57 -15.09 10.70
N ALA A 82 -21.29 -15.41 10.94
CA ALA A 82 -20.88 -16.71 11.45
C ALA A 82 -21.35 -16.99 12.88
N ALA A 83 -21.42 -15.96 13.75
CA ALA A 83 -21.96 -16.10 15.10
C ALA A 83 -23.48 -16.32 15.11
N ALA A 84 -24.21 -15.67 14.20
CA ALA A 84 -25.66 -15.78 14.09
C ALA A 84 -26.15 -17.13 13.55
N MET A 85 -25.32 -17.88 12.81
CA MET A 85 -25.68 -19.22 12.30
C MET A 85 -25.42 -20.36 13.30
N VAL A 86 -24.69 -20.10 14.38
CA VAL A 86 -24.37 -21.08 15.45
C VAL A 86 -25.23 -20.85 16.70
N SER A 87 -26.03 -19.78 16.72
CA SER A 87 -26.98 -19.43 17.79
C SER A 87 -28.39 -19.86 17.44
#